data_AF-A0A7I7NQZ5-F1
#
_entry.id   AF-A0A7I7NQZ5-F1
#
_cell.length_a   1.000
_cell.length_b   1.000
_cell.length_c   1.000
_cell.angle_alpha   90.00
_cell.angle_beta   90.00
_cell.angle_gamma   90.00
#
_symmetry.space_group_name_H-M   'P 1'
#
loop_
_entity.id
_entity.type
_entity.pdbx_description
1 polymer ?
#
loop_
_entity_poly.entity_id
_entity_poly.type
_entity_poly.pdbx_seq_one_letter_code
_entity_poly.pdbx_strand_id
1 'polypeptide(L)' 'MRHRQAIDAALDHGLSQGLIESTNTKIRVLTRVAFGFHNPAALIALAMLALGGHRPTLPGRG' A
#
# COMPACT_ATOMS: atom_id res chain seq x y z
N MET A 1 23.05 5.06 21.39
CA MET A 1 22.88 6.41 20.83
C MET A 1 22.86 6.48 19.29
N ARG A 2 22.96 5.36 18.55
CA ARG A 2 23.16 5.35 17.09
C ARG A 2 21.92 5.68 16.23
N HIS A 3 20.73 5.70 16.85
CA HIS A 3 19.46 5.96 16.14
C HIS A 3 18.81 7.30 16.52
N ARG A 4 19.38 8.02 17.50
CA ARG A 4 18.76 9.23 18.05
C ARG A 4 18.67 10.34 17.01
N GLN A 5 19.74 10.57 16.26
CA GLN A 5 19.77 11.52 15.14
C GLN A 5 18.76 11.21 14.04
N ALA A 6 18.53 9.92 13.72
CA ALA A 6 17.55 9.53 12.71
C ALA A 6 16.10 9.71 13.20
N ILE A 7 15.86 9.47 14.49
CA ILE A 7 14.56 9.72 15.14
C ILE A 7 14.27 11.21 15.19
N ASP A 8 15.24 12.02 15.62
CA ASP A 8 15.11 13.48 15.71
C ASP A 8 14.86 14.08 14.31
N ALA A 9 15.60 13.64 13.28
CA ALA A 9 15.36 14.05 11.90
C ALA A 9 13.98 13.61 11.35
N ALA A 10 13.46 12.45 11.76
CA ALA A 10 12.13 11.99 11.36
C ALA A 10 11.02 12.83 12.01
N LEU A 11 11.22 13.28 13.25
CA LEU A 11 10.32 14.17 13.97
C LEU A 11 10.37 15.60 13.40
N ASP A 12 11.56 16.12 13.13
CA ASP A 12 11.77 17.51 12.67
C ASP A 12 11.38 17.73 11.21
N HIS A 13 11.61 16.74 10.33
CA HIS A 13 11.37 16.88 8.89
C HIS A 13 10.11 16.18 8.40
N GLY A 14 9.32 15.56 9.30
CA GLY A 14 8.12 14.80 8.92
C GLY A 14 8.43 13.61 8.00
N LEU A 15 9.69 13.12 8.00
CA LEU A 15 10.20 12.04 7.15
C LEU A 15 9.70 10.66 7.61
N SER A 16 8.40 10.54 7.91
CA SER A 16 7.76 9.25 8.14
C SER A 16 7.55 8.55 6.79
N GLN A 17 8.63 8.00 6.23
CA GLN A 17 8.55 7.11 5.07
C GLN A 17 7.69 5.87 5.37
N GLY A 18 7.39 5.57 6.63
CA GLY A 18 6.64 4.38 7.04
C GLY A 18 5.28 4.18 6.36
N LEU A 19 4.51 5.24 6.08
CA LEU A 19 3.24 5.10 5.34
C LEU A 19 3.47 4.73 3.87
N ILE A 20 4.48 5.34 3.25
CA ILE A 20 4.88 5.07 1.86
C ILE A 20 5.49 3.67 1.75
N GLU A 21 6.38 3.30 2.67
CA GLU A 21 7.02 1.98 2.75
C GLU A 21 6.00 0.86 3.01
N SER A 22 5.04 1.10 3.91
CA SER A 22 3.93 0.16 4.17
C SER A 22 3.09 -0.04 2.91
N THR A 23 2.79 1.04 2.19
CA THR A 23 2.08 1.00 0.91
C THR A 23 2.88 0.22 -0.15
N ASN A 24 4.16 0.54 -0.33
CA ASN A 24 5.05 -0.14 -1.27
C ASN A 24 5.19 -1.64 -0.97
N THR A 25 5.28 -1.99 0.31
CA THR A 25 5.32 -3.38 0.76
C THR A 25 4.02 -4.10 0.41
N LYS A 26 2.86 -3.49 0.66
CA LYS A 26 1.56 -4.06 0.29
C LYS A 26 1.44 -4.23 -1.23
N ILE A 27 1.81 -3.22 -2.02
CA ILE A 27 1.82 -3.33 -3.50
C ILE A 27 2.66 -4.52 -3.96
N ARG A 28 3.87 -4.73 -3.40
CA ARG A 28 4.71 -5.90 -3.72
C ARG A 28 4.02 -7.23 -3.45
N VAL A 29 3.27 -7.33 -2.34
CA VAL A 29 2.49 -8.54 -2.02
C VAL A 29 1.35 -8.72 -3.02
N LEU A 30 0.60 -7.67 -3.33
CA LEU A 30 -0.51 -7.73 -4.30
C LEU A 30 -0.03 -8.13 -5.70
N THR A 31 1.13 -7.62 -6.14
CA THR A 31 1.74 -8.02 -7.41
C THR A 31 2.07 -9.51 -7.44
N ARG A 32 2.50 -10.09 -6.32
CA ARG A 32 2.74 -11.55 -6.23
C ARG A 32 1.44 -12.34 -6.27
N VAL A 33 0.39 -11.87 -5.60
CA VAL A 33 -0.94 -12.51 -5.64
C VAL A 33 -1.54 -12.46 -7.05
N ALA A 34 -1.32 -11.36 -7.78
CA ALA A 34 -1.79 -11.19 -9.15
C ALA A 34 -0.94 -11.93 -10.20
N PHE A 35 0.08 -12.68 -9.80
CA PHE A 35 0.86 -13.49 -10.73
C PHE A 35 -0.04 -14.52 -11.42
N GLY A 36 -0.06 -14.52 -12.76
CA GLY A 36 -0.96 -15.35 -13.56
C GLY A 36 -2.28 -14.68 -13.96
N PHE A 37 -2.54 -13.44 -13.53
CA PHE A 37 -3.64 -12.66 -14.08
C PHE A 37 -3.38 -12.36 -15.57
N HIS A 38 -4.43 -12.54 -16.37
CA HIS A 38 -4.36 -12.31 -17.81
C HIS A 38 -4.30 -10.81 -18.18
N ASN A 39 -4.66 -9.91 -17.27
CA ASN A 39 -4.74 -8.47 -17.51
C ASN A 39 -4.25 -7.65 -16.30
N PRO A 40 -3.34 -6.66 -16.48
CA PRO A 40 -2.88 -5.77 -15.40
C PRO A 40 -4.00 -4.97 -14.72
N ALA A 41 -5.13 -4.71 -15.39
CA ALA A 41 -6.27 -4.02 -14.79
C ALA A 41 -6.81 -4.75 -13.55
N ALA A 42 -6.68 -6.08 -13.49
CA ALA A 42 -7.10 -6.86 -12.34
C ALA A 42 -6.21 -6.60 -11.10
N LEU A 43 -4.90 -6.37 -11.28
CA LEU A 43 -4.01 -5.94 -10.19
C LEU A 43 -4.36 -4.54 -9.70
N ILE A 44 -4.64 -3.61 -10.62
CA ILE A 44 -5.02 -2.23 -10.29
C ILE A 44 -6.31 -2.21 -9.46
N ALA A 45 -7.33 -2.96 -9.91
CA ALA A 45 -8.60 -3.07 -9.18
C ALA A 45 -8.39 -3.64 -7.76
N LEU A 46 -7.54 -4.65 -7.63
CA LEU A 46 -7.20 -5.27 -6.35
C LEU A 46 -6.44 -4.30 -5.42
N ALA A 47 -5.54 -3.49 -5.96
CA ALA A 47 -4.86 -2.42 -5.21
C ALA A 47 -5.84 -1.32 -4.78
N MET A 48 -6.76 -0.89 -5.64
CA MET A 48 -7.77 0.11 -5.29
C MET A 48 -8.73 -0.39 -4.19
N LEU A 49 -9.08 -1.68 -4.22
CA LEU A 49 -9.91 -2.30 -3.18
C LEU A 49 -9.18 -2.39 -1.84
N ALA A 50 -7.89 -2.78 -1.84
CA ALA A 50 -7.14 -3.02 -0.61
C ALA A 50 -6.48 -1.77 0.00
N LEU A 51 -6.13 -0.77 -0.83
CA LEU A 51 -5.36 0.41 -0.43
C LEU A 51 -6.09 1.72 -0.74
N GLY A 52 -6.88 1.77 -1.82
CA GLY A 52 -7.47 3.00 -2.34
C GLY A 52 -8.71 3.50 -1.60
N GLY A 53 -9.19 2.78 -0.58
CA GLY A 53 -10.43 3.11 0.14
C GLY A 53 -11.68 3.07 -0.75
N HIS A 54 -11.57 2.50 -1.95
CA HIS A 54 -12.67 2.39 -2.91
C HIS A 54 -13.73 1.45 -2.34
N ARG A 55 -14.99 1.90 -2.34
CA ARG A 55 -16.15 1.12 -1.88
C ARG A 55 -16.98 0.69 -3.08
N PRO A 56 -16.57 -0.37 -3.81
CA PRO A 56 -17.39 -0.86 -4.91
C PRO A 56 -18.69 -1.44 -4.36
N THR A 57 -19.79 -1.29 -5.10
CA THR A 57 -21.03 -2.00 -4.81
C THR A 57 -20.79 -3.50 -4.95
N LEU A 58 -20.88 -4.22 -3.85
CA LEU A 58 -20.66 -5.67 -3.85
C LEU A 58 -21.95 -6.39 -4.28
N PRO A 59 -21.87 -7.37 -5.19
CA PRO A 59 -23.03 -8.16 -5.57
C PRO A 59 -23.59 -8.90 -4.34
N GLY A 60 -24.92 -8.88 -4.17
CA GLY A 60 -25.61 -9.54 -3.05
C GLY A 60 -25.63 -8.78 -1.73
N ARG A 61 -25.21 -7.51 -1.70
CA ARG A 61 -25.32 -6.61 -0.54
C ARG A 61 -26.16 -5.35 -0.83
N GLY A 62 -27.09 -5.46 -1.79
CA GLY A 62 -28.10 -4.45 -2.08
C GLY A 62 -29.37 -4.70 -1.28
#